data_AF-A0A6G0VL06-F1
#
_entry.id   AF-A0A6G0VL06-F1
#
_cell.length_a   1.000
_cell.length_b   1.000
_cell.length_c   1.000
_cell.angle_alpha   90.00
_cell.angle_beta   90.00
_cell.angle_gamma   90.00
#
_symmetry.space_group_name_H-M   'P 1'
#
loop_
_entity.id
_entity.type
_entity.pdbx_description
1 polymer ?
#
loop_
_entity_poly.entity_id
_entity_poly.type
_entity_poly.pdbx_seq_one_letter_code
_entity_poly.pdbx_strand_id
1 'polypeptide(L)'
;MQEINAKHFNARFDHLKKRLVTLTECPENSLNKLLSYFISEFKSKWQSSQRKKNIFLSKNKIWLDTEIHFPSKISTQSGKSRGRPSTSFHDSSDRSKRRKTEQLRTQYSPTMLSYAAQMSLRKSGNVDSAY
;
A
#
# COMPACT_ATOMS: atom_id res chain seq x y z
N MET A 1 -24.41 31.59 -4.09
CA MET A 1 -24.30 30.26 -3.46
C MET A 1 -22.83 30.03 -3.11
N GLN A 2 -22.45 30.10 -1.83
CA GLN A 2 -21.05 30.01 -1.41
C GLN A 2 -20.55 28.56 -1.52
N GLU A 3 -19.43 28.39 -2.23
CA GLU A 3 -18.68 27.14 -2.31
C GLU A 3 -18.17 26.76 -0.91
N ILE A 4 -18.71 25.69 -0.34
CA ILE A 4 -18.16 25.10 0.89
C ILE A 4 -16.83 24.47 0.52
N ASN A 5 -15.77 25.24 0.75
CA ASN A 5 -14.37 24.87 0.52
C ASN A 5 -14.08 23.51 1.20
N ALA A 6 -13.67 22.52 0.39
CA ALA A 6 -13.48 21.13 0.83
C ALA A 6 -12.53 20.97 2.03
N LYS A 7 -11.66 21.97 2.27
CA LYS A 7 -10.78 22.07 3.45
C LYS A 7 -11.56 22.18 4.77
N HIS A 8 -12.66 22.94 4.80
CA HIS A 8 -13.46 23.12 6.02
C HIS A 8 -14.29 21.88 6.37
N PHE A 9 -14.68 21.09 5.37
CA PHE A 9 -15.49 19.89 5.61
C PHE A 9 -14.69 18.80 6.31
N ASN A 10 -13.43 18.59 5.91
CA ASN A 10 -12.55 17.61 6.55
C ASN A 10 -12.23 17.98 8.01
N ALA A 11 -12.09 19.27 8.32
CA ALA A 11 -11.85 19.74 9.68
C ALA A 11 -12.94 19.30 10.68
N ARG A 12 -14.18 19.11 10.21
CA ARG A 12 -15.28 18.60 11.05
C ARG A 12 -15.08 17.14 11.48
N PHE A 13 -14.23 16.39 10.79
CA PHE A 13 -13.90 15.00 11.11
C PHE A 13 -12.62 14.88 11.96
N ASP A 14 -11.92 15.98 12.23
CA ASP A 14 -10.72 15.94 13.08
C ASP A 14 -11.05 15.47 14.50
N HIS A 15 -12.20 15.88 15.03
CA HIS A 15 -12.68 15.41 16.32
C HIS A 15 -12.95 13.89 16.31
N LEU A 16 -13.57 13.38 15.24
CA LEU A 16 -13.79 11.95 15.05
C LEU A 16 -12.46 11.19 14.98
N LYS A 17 -11.49 11.70 14.21
CA LYS A 17 -10.15 11.10 14.08
C LYS A 17 -9.46 11.03 15.45
N LYS A 18 -9.43 12.12 16.21
CA LYS A 18 -8.85 12.15 17.56
C LYS A 18 -9.53 11.13 18.48
N ARG A 19 -10.86 11.08 18.47
CA ARG A 19 -11.62 10.15 19.32
C ARG A 19 -11.37 8.68 18.96
N LEU A 20 -11.28 8.35 17.68
CA LEU A 20 -10.99 6.98 17.23
C LEU A 20 -9.58 6.54 17.60
N VAL A 21 -8.58 7.43 17.52
CA VAL A 21 -7.22 7.13 17.97
C VAL A 21 -7.21 6.79 19.47
N THR A 22 -7.97 7.53 20.30
CA THR A 22 -8.05 7.24 21.74
C THR A 22 -8.76 5.92 22.06
N LEU A 23 -9.66 5.44 21.20
CA LEU A 23 -10.48 4.25 21.46
C LEU A 23 -9.91 2.95 20.88
N THR A 24 -9.16 3.02 19.78
CA THR A 24 -8.84 1.83 18.98
C THR A 24 -7.39 1.36 19.10
N GLU A 25 -6.52 2.13 19.77
CA GLU A 25 -5.06 1.91 19.79
C GLU A 25 -4.45 1.59 18.40
N CYS A 26 -5.13 1.93 17.31
CA CYS A 26 -4.78 1.49 15.96
C CYS A 26 -3.62 2.33 15.38
N PRO A 27 -2.71 1.76 14.57
CA PRO A 27 -1.70 2.55 13.87
C PRO A 27 -2.33 3.63 12.98
N GLU A 28 -1.87 4.88 13.15
CA GLU A 28 -2.50 6.07 12.57
C GLU A 28 -2.70 5.98 11.04
N ASN A 29 -1.76 5.33 10.34
CA ASN A 29 -1.77 5.20 8.88
C ASN A 29 -2.97 4.38 8.36
N SER A 30 -3.32 3.29 9.03
CA SER A 30 -4.45 2.43 8.64
C SER A 30 -5.79 3.12 8.93
N LEU A 31 -5.87 3.81 10.07
CA LEU A 31 -7.03 4.58 10.49
C LEU A 31 -7.28 5.76 9.53
N ASN A 32 -6.23 6.49 9.14
CA ASN A 32 -6.31 7.58 8.17
C ASN A 32 -6.86 7.13 6.82
N LYS A 33 -6.42 5.96 6.33
CA LYS A 33 -6.88 5.41 5.06
C LYS A 33 -8.37 5.04 5.12
N LEU A 34 -8.79 4.33 6.17
CA LEU A 34 -10.20 3.95 6.36
C LEU A 34 -11.10 5.18 6.48
N LEU A 35 -10.70 6.16 7.30
CA LEU A 35 -11.42 7.42 7.44
C LEU A 35 -11.50 8.19 6.12
N SER A 36 -10.43 8.18 5.33
CA SER A 36 -10.45 8.83 4.02
C SER A 36 -11.49 8.22 3.08
N TYR A 37 -11.63 6.89 3.07
CA TYR A 37 -12.69 6.21 2.31
C TYR A 37 -14.08 6.58 2.84
N PHE A 38 -14.29 6.48 4.15
CA PHE A 38 -15.56 6.82 4.78
C PHE A 38 -15.98 8.27 4.50
N ILE A 39 -15.07 9.23 4.68
CA ILE A 39 -15.33 10.66 4.43
C ILE A 39 -15.64 10.89 2.95
N SER A 40 -14.94 10.23 2.04
CA SER A 40 -15.20 10.34 0.60
C SER A 40 -16.60 9.82 0.25
N GLU A 41 -16.97 8.67 0.80
CA GLU A 41 -18.29 8.09 0.58
C GLU A 41 -19.41 8.95 1.20
N PHE A 42 -19.18 9.45 2.43
CA PHE A 42 -20.07 10.40 3.07
C PHE A 42 -20.28 11.65 2.20
N LYS A 43 -19.21 12.24 1.66
CA LYS A 43 -19.29 13.42 0.78
C LYS A 43 -20.13 13.12 -0.47
N SER A 44 -19.89 11.98 -1.11
CA SER A 44 -20.64 11.56 -2.29
C SER A 44 -22.13 11.43 -1.99
N LYS A 45 -22.49 10.73 -0.90
CA LYS A 45 -23.88 10.55 -0.45
C LYS A 45 -24.53 11.86 0.01
N TRP A 46 -23.76 12.76 0.63
CA TRP A 46 -24.21 14.09 1.02
C TRP A 46 -24.54 14.96 -0.20
N GLN A 47 -23.70 14.90 -1.24
CA GLN A 47 -23.93 15.60 -2.50
C GLN A 47 -25.15 15.04 -3.25
N SER A 48 -25.29 13.72 -3.37
CA SER A 48 -26.44 13.08 -4.03
C SER A 48 -27.78 13.34 -3.31
N SER A 49 -27.72 13.68 -2.02
CA SER A 49 -28.87 14.08 -1.21
C SER A 49 -29.14 15.58 -1.24
N GLN A 50 -28.59 16.30 -2.23
CA GLN A 50 -28.71 17.76 -2.38
C GLN A 50 -28.26 18.53 -1.14
N ARG A 51 -27.38 17.94 -0.31
CA ARG A 51 -26.95 18.51 0.98
C ARG A 51 -28.12 18.82 1.94
N LYS A 52 -29.24 18.12 1.81
CA LYS A 52 -30.40 18.25 2.69
C LYS A 52 -30.43 17.10 3.69
N LYS A 53 -30.39 17.42 4.99
CA LYS A 53 -30.33 16.44 6.09
C LYS A 53 -31.42 15.38 6.00
N ASN A 54 -32.67 15.79 5.81
CA ASN A 54 -33.82 14.86 5.79
C ASN A 54 -33.74 13.88 4.62
N ILE A 55 -33.33 14.36 3.44
CA ILE A 55 -33.14 13.52 2.25
C ILE A 55 -31.95 12.56 2.45
N PHE A 56 -30.88 13.04 3.07
CA PHE A 56 -29.70 12.22 3.35
C PHE A 56 -30.02 11.08 4.30
N LEU A 57 -30.71 11.37 5.40
CA LEU A 57 -31.10 10.37 6.41
C LEU A 57 -32.07 9.34 5.83
N SER A 58 -33.07 9.77 5.04
CA SER A 58 -34.04 8.85 4.45
C SER A 58 -33.40 7.95 3.37
N LYS A 59 -32.56 8.51 2.49
CA LYS A 59 -31.94 7.76 1.40
C LYS A 59 -30.78 6.85 1.83
N ASN A 60 -30.03 7.23 2.88
CA ASN A 60 -28.82 6.52 3.27
C ASN A 60 -28.97 5.78 4.61
N LYS A 61 -30.19 5.59 5.11
CA LYS A 61 -30.45 4.91 6.39
C LYS A 61 -29.71 3.57 6.49
N ILE A 62 -29.89 2.70 5.49
CA ILE A 62 -29.23 1.38 5.45
C ILE A 62 -27.71 1.51 5.54
N TRP A 63 -27.12 2.50 4.86
CA TRP A 63 -25.68 2.74 4.90
C TRP A 63 -25.22 3.29 6.26
N LEU A 64 -26.01 4.14 6.90
CA LEU A 64 -25.71 4.68 8.24
C LEU A 64 -25.81 3.60 9.33
N ASP A 65 -26.65 2.60 9.13
CA ASP A 65 -26.80 1.44 10.02
C ASP A 65 -25.71 0.37 9.79
N THR A 66 -24.82 0.54 8.80
CA THR A 66 -23.69 -0.40 8.60
C THR A 66 -22.58 -0.21 9.63
N GLU A 67 -21.94 -1.31 9.99
CA GLU A 67 -20.77 -1.31 10.87
C GLU A 67 -19.48 -1.03 10.10
N ILE A 68 -18.56 -0.31 10.74
CA ILE A 68 -17.23 -0.03 10.22
C ILE A 68 -16.21 -0.77 11.07
N HIS A 69 -15.49 -1.71 10.46
CA HIS A 69 -14.44 -2.46 11.14
C HIS A 69 -13.09 -1.77 11.00
N PHE A 70 -12.43 -1.54 12.14
CA PHE A 70 -11.06 -1.04 12.17
C PHE A 70 -10.09 -2.23 12.20
N PRO A 71 -8.99 -2.20 11.42
CA PRO A 71 -7.98 -3.23 11.51
C PRO A 71 -7.33 -3.19 12.89
N SER A 72 -7.64 -4.18 13.73
CA SER A 72 -6.89 -4.48 14.94
C SER A 72 -5.45 -4.84 14.56
N LYS A 73 -4.47 -4.58 15.44
CA LYS A 73 -3.02 -4.78 15.22
C LYS A 73 -2.60 -6.19 14.76
N ILE A 74 -3.53 -7.14 14.69
CA ILE A 74 -3.28 -8.54 14.33
C ILE A 74 -3.49 -8.73 12.83
N SER A 75 -2.61 -8.17 12.01
CA SER A 75 -2.34 -8.77 10.70
C SER A 75 -0.91 -8.46 10.30
N THR A 76 0.00 -9.29 10.79
CA THR A 76 1.32 -9.53 10.21
C THR A 76 1.16 -10.22 8.85
N GLN A 77 0.47 -9.58 7.91
CA GLN A 77 0.58 -9.92 6.51
C GLN A 77 1.60 -8.95 5.94
N SER A 78 2.86 -9.38 5.96
CA SER A 78 3.95 -8.82 5.17
C SER A 78 3.40 -8.37 3.83
N GLY A 79 3.36 -7.06 3.61
CA GLY A 79 2.60 -6.46 2.53
C GLY A 79 2.93 -7.13 1.20
N LYS A 80 1.90 -7.64 0.52
CA LYS A 80 2.01 -7.96 -0.91
C LYS A 80 2.49 -6.69 -1.58
N SER A 81 3.73 -6.68 -2.09
CA SER A 81 4.30 -5.50 -2.74
C SER A 81 3.34 -5.07 -3.84
N ARG A 82 2.79 -3.86 -3.74
CA ARG A 82 1.91 -3.34 -4.78
C ARG A 82 2.77 -3.12 -6.02
N GLY A 83 2.45 -3.79 -7.13
CA GLY A 83 3.21 -3.71 -8.37
C GLY A 83 3.02 -4.92 -9.26
N ARG A 84 3.62 -4.86 -10.47
CA ARG A 84 3.70 -6.02 -11.37
C ARG A 84 4.51 -7.13 -10.70
N PRO A 85 4.06 -8.40 -10.70
CA PRO A 85 4.87 -9.52 -10.22
C PRO A 85 6.25 -9.51 -10.88
N SER A 86 7.31 -9.65 -10.09
CA SER A 86 8.65 -9.79 -10.64
C SER A 86 8.79 -11.17 -11.29
N THR A 87 9.30 -11.21 -12.52
CA THR A 87 9.71 -12.46 -13.16
C THR A 87 10.96 -13.02 -12.46
N SER A 88 11.17 -14.34 -12.53
CA SER A 88 12.40 -14.96 -12.05
C SER A 88 13.62 -14.47 -12.87
N PHE A 89 14.84 -14.68 -12.38
CA PHE A 89 16.04 -14.31 -13.15
C PHE A 89 16.15 -15.12 -14.46
N HIS A 90 15.86 -16.42 -14.42
CA HIS A 90 15.97 -17.32 -15.57
C HIS A 90 14.98 -16.98 -16.69
N ASP A 91 13.73 -16.65 -16.33
CA ASP A 91 12.65 -16.33 -17.26
C ASP A 91 12.68 -14.88 -17.77
N SER A 92 13.63 -14.08 -17.31
CA SER A 92 13.77 -12.69 -17.72
C SER A 92 14.42 -12.56 -19.10
N SER A 93 13.98 -11.57 -19.88
CA SER A 93 14.71 -11.15 -21.09
C SER A 93 16.12 -10.66 -20.75
N ASP A 94 17.04 -10.71 -21.72
CA ASP A 94 18.42 -10.26 -21.52
C ASP A 94 18.52 -8.82 -21.04
N ARG A 95 17.70 -7.92 -21.57
CA ARG A 95 17.61 -6.53 -21.09
C ARG A 95 17.28 -6.48 -19.59
N SER A 96 16.34 -7.31 -19.15
CA SER A 96 15.94 -7.38 -17.74
C SER A 96 17.01 -8.03 -16.87
N LYS A 97 17.72 -9.06 -17.37
CA LYS A 97 18.86 -9.69 -16.67
C LYS A 97 20.00 -8.67 -16.44
N ARG A 98 20.37 -7.89 -17.47
CA ARG A 98 21.39 -6.83 -17.36
C ARG A 98 21.05 -5.77 -16.32
N ARG A 99 19.76 -5.39 -16.21
CA ARG A 99 19.27 -4.45 -15.21
C ARG A 99 19.29 -5.07 -13.81
N LYS A 100 18.87 -6.33 -13.67
CA LYS A 100 18.89 -7.05 -12.38
C LYS A 100 20.31 -7.23 -11.81
N THR A 101 21.32 -7.40 -12.67
CA THR A 101 22.72 -7.57 -12.25
C THR A 101 23.53 -6.26 -12.28
N GLU A 102 22.90 -5.13 -12.58
CA GLU A 102 23.57 -3.83 -12.68
C GLU A 102 24.30 -3.46 -11.39
N GLN A 103 23.63 -3.60 -10.25
CA GLN A 103 24.23 -3.32 -8.94
C GLN A 103 25.49 -4.16 -8.68
N LEU A 104 25.49 -5.43 -9.08
CA LEU A 104 26.66 -6.30 -8.89
C LEU A 104 27.85 -5.81 -9.73
N ARG A 105 27.59 -5.39 -10.97
CA ARG A 105 28.62 -4.90 -11.90
C ARG A 105 29.16 -3.51 -11.52
N THR A 106 28.37 -2.69 -10.83
CA THR A 106 28.82 -1.37 -10.37
C THR A 106 29.55 -1.44 -9.03
N GLN A 107 29.15 -2.37 -8.16
CA GLN A 107 29.68 -2.46 -6.80
C GLN A 107 30.97 -3.29 -6.69
N TYR A 108 31.18 -4.27 -7.57
CA TYR A 108 32.29 -5.21 -7.47
C TYR A 108 33.14 -5.27 -8.74
N SER A 109 34.43 -5.58 -8.57
CA SER A 109 35.36 -5.72 -9.69
C SER A 109 35.06 -6.97 -10.53
N PRO A 110 35.39 -6.97 -11.83
CA PRO A 110 35.22 -8.15 -12.68
C PRO A 110 35.93 -9.39 -12.14
N THR A 111 37.13 -9.23 -11.58
CA THR A 111 37.91 -10.33 -11.00
C THR A 111 37.22 -10.96 -9.79
N MET A 112 36.65 -10.14 -8.91
CA MET A 112 35.90 -10.61 -7.74
C MET A 112 34.61 -11.32 -8.17
N LEU A 113 33.91 -10.81 -9.18
CA LEU A 113 32.70 -11.45 -9.72
C LEU A 113 33.02 -12.81 -10.35
N SER A 114 34.10 -12.92 -11.13
CA SER A 114 34.54 -14.19 -11.70
C SER A 114 34.92 -15.21 -10.62
N TYR A 115 35.67 -14.77 -9.61
CA TYR A 115 36.03 -15.63 -8.48
C TYR A 115 34.79 -16.10 -7.70
N ALA A 116 33.84 -15.22 -7.43
CA ALA A 116 32.59 -15.57 -6.75
C ALA A 116 31.75 -16.58 -7.56
N ALA A 117 31.73 -16.45 -8.89
CA ALA A 117 31.08 -17.40 -9.78
C ALA A 117 31.74 -18.78 -9.73
N GLN A 118 33.08 -18.84 -9.83
CA GLN A 118 33.84 -20.08 -9.71
C GLN A 118 33.60 -20.78 -8.37
N MET A 119 33.62 -20.04 -7.25
CA MET A 119 33.35 -20.61 -5.93
C MET A 119 31.92 -21.14 -5.79
N SER A 120 30.95 -20.45 -6.39
CA SER A 120 29.54 -20.89 -6.40
C SER A 120 29.37 -22.19 -7.19
N LEU A 121 30.05 -22.33 -8.34
CA LEU A 121 30.01 -23.54 -9.18
C LEU A 121 30.67 -24.75 -8.50
N ARG A 122 31.82 -24.54 -7.83
CA ARG A 122 32.47 -25.59 -7.04
C ARG A 122 31.57 -26.07 -5.90
N LYS A 123 30.91 -25.13 -5.21
CA LYS A 123 29.96 -25.47 -4.14
C LYS A 123 28.74 -26.25 -4.65
N SER A 124 28.30 -26.00 -5.89
CA SER A 124 27.20 -26.74 -6.50
C SER A 124 27.62 -28.09 -7.14
N GLY A 125 28.89 -28.50 -7.00
CA GLY A 125 29.40 -29.76 -7.54
C GLY A 125 29.80 -29.71 -9.02
N ASN A 126 29.74 -28.55 -9.68
CA ASN A 126 30.16 -28.37 -11.07
C ASN A 126 31.61 -27.88 -11.14
N VAL A 127 32.54 -28.78 -10.80
CA VAL A 127 33.97 -28.46 -10.71
C VAL A 127 34.58 -28.19 -12.10
N ASP A 128 34.11 -28.90 -13.13
CA ASP A 128 34.63 -28.79 -14.51
C ASP A 128 34.31 -27.45 -15.18
N SER A 129 33.26 -26.76 -14.72
CA SER A 129 32.90 -25.42 -15.20
C SER A 129 33.56 -24.28 -14.41
N ALA A 130 34.42 -24.59 -13.44
CA ALA A 130 35.04 -23.63 -12.52
C ALA A 130 36.49 -23.24 -12.88
N TYR A 131 36.82 -23.27 -14.17
CA TYR A 131 38.10 -22.83 -14.74
C TYR A 131 37.99 -21.44 -15.38
#